data_AF-A0A832WUJ1-F1
#
_entry.id   AF-A0A832WUJ1-F1
#
_cell.length_a   1.000
_cell.length_b   1.000
_cell.length_c   1.000
_cell.angle_alpha   90.00
_cell.angle_beta   90.00
_cell.angle_gamma   90.00
#
_symmetry.space_group_name_H-M   'P 1'
#
loop_
_entity.id
_entity.type
_entity.pdbx_description
1 polymer ?
#
loop_
_entity_poly.entity_id
_entity_poly.type
_entity_poly.pdbx_seq_one_letter_code
_entity_poly.pdbx_strand_id
1 'polypeptide(L)'
;ETGQVATAAFSAMQAGDVQAATRRLETLMIEYGLSAREVLGELGNVVKRDFNDPHIACVIAETDWILGHSQNEYLQLNALVAKIARETGDARRQG
;
A
#
# COMPACT_ATOMS: atom_id res chain seq x y z
N GLU A 1 -3.06 -9.14 13.86
CA GLU A 1 -3.87 -7.90 13.74
C GLU A 1 -3.38 -6.99 12.62
N THR A 2 -2.06 -6.80 12.46
CA THR A 2 -1.42 -6.06 11.35
C THR A 2 -2.00 -6.39 9.98
N GLY A 3 -2.16 -7.68 9.65
CA GLY A 3 -2.75 -8.11 8.38
C GLY A 3 -4.20 -7.64 8.15
N GLN A 4 -5.02 -7.45 9.20
CA GLN A 4 -6.38 -6.90 9.05
C GLN A 4 -6.33 -5.40 8.75
N VAL A 5 -5.43 -4.67 9.41
CA VAL A 5 -5.20 -3.24 9.15
C VAL A 5 -4.66 -3.04 7.74
N ALA A 6 -3.72 -3.88 7.29
CA ALA A 6 -3.19 -3.88 5.93
C ALA A 6 -4.27 -4.20 4.89
N THR A 7 -5.15 -5.17 5.17
CA THR A 7 -6.30 -5.50 4.31
C THR A 7 -7.23 -4.28 4.19
N ALA A 8 -7.55 -3.64 5.31
CA ALA A 8 -8.41 -2.45 5.32
C ALA A 8 -7.75 -1.25 4.62
N ALA A 9 -6.43 -1.08 4.75
CA ALA A 9 -5.68 -0.05 4.04
C ALA A 9 -5.75 -0.29 2.53
N PHE A 10 -5.50 -1.51 2.07
CA PHE A 10 -5.54 -1.86 0.66
C PHE A 10 -6.94 -1.70 0.05
N SER A 11 -7.99 -2.08 0.78
CA SER A 11 -9.38 -1.83 0.37
C SER A 11 -9.69 -0.33 0.24
N ALA A 12 -9.17 0.51 1.15
CA ALA A 12 -9.32 1.96 1.05
C ALA A 12 -8.57 2.54 -0.17
N MET A 13 -7.34 2.05 -0.46
CA MET A 13 -6.60 2.44 -1.67
C MET A 13 -7.42 2.12 -2.93
N GLN A 14 -7.98 0.92 -3.01
CA GLN A 14 -8.84 0.54 -4.12
C GLN A 14 -10.09 1.41 -4.22
N ALA A 15 -10.71 1.78 -3.10
CA ALA A 15 -11.87 2.68 -3.12
C ALA A 15 -11.50 4.12 -3.54
N GLY A 16 -10.22 4.43 -3.71
CA GLY A 16 -9.74 5.80 -3.95
C GLY A 16 -9.71 6.67 -2.69
N ASP A 17 -9.96 6.08 -1.51
CA ASP A 17 -9.92 6.78 -0.23
C ASP A 17 -8.48 6.84 0.28
N VAL A 18 -7.70 7.73 -0.34
CA VAL A 18 -6.27 7.96 -0.05
C VAL A 18 -6.06 8.34 1.41
N GLN A 19 -6.94 9.16 1.99
CA GLN A 19 -6.79 9.60 3.37
C GLN A 19 -6.97 8.44 4.35
N ALA A 20 -8.01 7.62 4.15
CA ALA A 20 -8.26 6.45 4.99
C ALA A 20 -7.18 5.38 4.84
N ALA A 21 -6.61 5.23 3.64
CA ALA A 21 -5.49 4.33 3.37
C ALA A 21 -4.22 4.80 4.08
N THR A 22 -3.80 6.06 3.87
CA THR A 22 -2.61 6.65 4.53
C THR A 22 -2.69 6.51 6.03
N ARG A 23 -3.81 6.88 6.65
CA ARG A 23 -3.96 6.79 8.11
C ARG A 23 -3.77 5.37 8.63
N ARG A 24 -4.23 4.35 7.90
CA ARG A 24 -4.07 2.94 8.30
C ARG A 24 -2.63 2.46 8.16
N LEU A 25 -1.91 2.92 7.14
CA LEU A 25 -0.47 2.63 7.01
C LEU A 25 0.32 3.33 8.12
N GLU A 26 -0.02 4.57 8.46
CA GLU A 26 0.58 5.28 9.58
C GLU A 26 0.30 4.59 10.92
N THR A 27 -0.91 4.07 11.14
CA THR A 27 -1.21 3.23 12.31
C THR A 27 -0.28 2.01 12.38
N LEU A 28 -0.02 1.32 11.26
CA LEU A 28 0.94 0.20 11.25
C LEU A 28 2.35 0.64 11.65
N MET A 29 2.80 1.81 11.22
CA MET A 29 4.14 2.30 11.57
C MET A 29 4.24 2.83 13.00
N ILE A 30 3.26 3.61 13.43
CA ILE A 30 3.30 4.36 14.69
C ILE A 30 2.83 3.49 15.85
N GLU A 31 1.66 2.85 15.71
CA GLU A 31 1.04 2.10 16.80
C GLU A 31 1.58 0.67 16.88
N TYR A 32 1.82 0.04 15.72
CA TYR A 32 2.35 -1.33 15.66
C TYR A 32 3.88 -1.39 15.48
N GLY A 33 4.54 -0.25 15.25
CA GLY A 33 6.01 -0.17 15.20
C GLY A 33 6.66 -0.75 13.94
N LEU A 34 5.89 -0.96 12.86
CA LEU A 34 6.43 -1.52 11.62
C LEU A 34 7.29 -0.48 10.87
N SER A 35 8.41 -0.92 10.32
CA SER A 35 9.11 -0.17 9.26
C SER A 35 8.26 -0.12 7.99
N ALA A 36 8.55 0.83 7.08
CA ALA A 36 7.81 0.88 5.82
C ALA A 36 7.99 -0.40 4.99
N ARG A 37 9.16 -1.05 5.05
CA ARG A 37 9.38 -2.34 4.37
C ARG A 37 8.50 -3.46 4.95
N GLU A 38 8.30 -3.49 6.27
CA GLU A 38 7.37 -4.46 6.90
C GLU A 38 5.92 -4.16 6.50
N VAL A 39 5.54 -2.88 6.41
CA VAL A 39 4.24 -2.47 5.87
C VAL A 39 4.05 -2.95 4.42
N LEU A 40 5.08 -2.83 3.57
CA LEU A 40 5.03 -3.39 2.20
C LEU A 40 4.90 -4.92 2.20
N GLY A 41 5.55 -5.61 3.15
CA GLY A 41 5.41 -7.05 3.34
C GLY A 41 3.97 -7.46 3.65
N GLU A 42 3.31 -6.75 4.57
CA GLU A 42 1.90 -6.97 4.89
C GLU A 42 0.98 -6.70 3.70
N LEU A 43 1.19 -5.59 2.97
CA LEU A 43 0.45 -5.29 1.74
C LEU A 43 0.67 -6.36 0.66
N GLY A 44 1.91 -6.81 0.48
CA GLY A 44 2.25 -7.87 -0.46
C GLY A 44 1.54 -9.19 -0.14
N ASN A 45 1.38 -9.53 1.15
CA ASN A 45 0.62 -10.70 1.56
C ASN A 45 -0.87 -10.57 1.22
N VAL A 46 -1.47 -9.39 1.42
CA VAL A 46 -2.86 -9.10 1.05
C VAL A 46 -3.05 -9.24 -0.47
N VAL A 47 -2.18 -8.63 -1.27
CA VAL A 47 -2.27 -8.68 -2.74
C VAL A 47 -2.17 -10.12 -3.24
N LYS A 48 -1.23 -10.91 -2.71
CA LYS A 48 -1.07 -12.33 -3.08
C LYS A 48 -2.29 -13.18 -2.73
N ARG A 49 -2.93 -12.94 -1.58
CA ARG A 49 -4.03 -13.77 -1.10
C ARG A 49 -5.36 -13.43 -1.78
N ASP A 50 -5.66 -12.15 -1.91
CA ASP A 50 -7.03 -11.69 -2.15
C ASP A 50 -7.25 -11.05 -3.53
N PHE A 51 -6.18 -10.61 -4.22
CA PHE A 51 -6.32 -9.79 -5.44
C PHE A 51 -5.60 -10.33 -6.67
N ASN A 52 -4.41 -10.91 -6.50
CA ASN A 52 -3.59 -11.48 -7.57
C ASN A 52 -3.44 -10.55 -8.81
N ASP A 53 -3.25 -9.25 -8.58
CA ASP A 53 -3.00 -8.26 -9.64
C ASP A 53 -1.48 -8.05 -9.83
N PRO A 54 -0.91 -8.44 -10.99
CA PRO A 54 0.52 -8.32 -11.24
C PRO A 54 0.99 -6.86 -11.33
N HIS A 55 0.16 -5.91 -11.77
CA HIS A 55 0.53 -4.49 -11.83
C HIS A 55 0.71 -3.92 -10.43
N ILE A 56 -0.21 -4.24 -9.51
CA ILE A 56 -0.10 -3.82 -8.11
C ILE A 56 1.12 -4.45 -7.43
N ALA A 57 1.41 -5.73 -7.72
CA ALA A 57 2.61 -6.38 -7.22
C ALA A 57 3.90 -5.67 -7.69
N CYS A 58 3.95 -5.24 -8.95
CA CYS A 58 5.06 -4.43 -9.48
C CYS A 58 5.18 -3.09 -8.77
N VAL A 59 4.07 -2.39 -8.53
CA VAL A 59 4.05 -1.10 -7.82
C VAL A 59 4.61 -1.24 -6.40
N ILE A 60 4.24 -2.30 -5.66
CA ILE A 60 4.79 -2.57 -4.32
C ILE A 60 6.30 -2.86 -4.39
N ALA A 61 6.74 -3.68 -5.36
CA ALA A 61 8.16 -4.01 -5.52
C ALA A 61 9.02 -2.78 -5.87
N GLU A 62 8.50 -1.87 -6.70
CA GLU A 62 9.16 -0.61 -7.03
C GLU A 62 9.30 0.29 -5.78
N THR A 63 8.25 0.38 -4.96
CA THR A 63 8.34 1.14 -3.70
C THR A 63 9.36 0.52 -2.74
N ASP A 64 9.44 -0.81 -2.62
CA ASP A 64 10.47 -1.46 -1.79
C ASP A 64 11.90 -1.13 -2.27
N TRP A 65 12.12 -1.09 -3.58
CA TRP A 65 13.39 -0.67 -4.15
C TRP A 65 13.73 0.79 -3.84
N ILE A 66 12.74 1.70 -3.96
CA ILE A 66 12.93 3.12 -3.64
C ILE A 66 13.23 3.31 -2.16
N LEU A 67 12.56 2.56 -1.26
CA LEU A 67 12.79 2.66 0.18
C LEU A 67 14.25 2.40 0.55
N GLY A 68 14.92 1.46 -0.12
CA GLY A 68 16.35 1.19 0.07
C GLY A 68 17.28 2.37 -0.28
N HIS A 69 16.77 3.38 -0.98
CA HIS A 69 17.52 4.57 -1.41
C HIS A 69 16.89 5.89 -0.91
N SER A 70 15.83 5.81 -0.10
CA SER A 70 15.06 6.98 0.34
C SER A 70 15.44 7.45 1.73
N GLN A 71 15.25 8.75 2.01
CA GLN A 71 15.41 9.31 3.35
C GLN A 71 14.08 9.52 4.10
N ASN A 72 12.93 9.24 3.47
CA ASN A 72 11.63 9.46 4.08
C ASN A 72 10.63 8.38 3.68
N GLU A 73 10.48 7.41 4.58
CA GLU A 73 9.59 6.26 4.43
C GLU A 73 8.11 6.66 4.29
N TYR A 74 7.65 7.63 5.08
CA TYR A 74 6.26 8.12 5.04
C TYR A 74 5.91 8.73 3.70
N LEU A 75 6.82 9.53 3.12
CA LEU A 75 6.61 10.11 1.78
C LEU A 75 6.48 9.02 0.72
N GLN A 76 7.30 7.96 0.79
CA GLN A 76 7.24 6.86 -0.17
C GLN A 76 5.95 6.03 -0.02
N LEU A 77 5.48 5.79 1.21
CA LEU A 77 4.20 5.12 1.44
C LEU A 77 3.03 5.97 0.95
N ASN A 78 3.06 7.28 1.14
CA ASN A 78 2.02 8.17 0.60
C ASN A 78 2.01 8.17 -0.93
N ALA A 79 3.19 8.14 -1.57
CA ALA A 79 3.30 8.00 -3.01
C ALA A 79 2.76 6.65 -3.51
N LEU A 80 3.03 5.56 -2.78
CA LEU A 80 2.48 4.23 -3.06
C LEU A 80 0.95 4.23 -3.00
N VAL A 81 0.35 4.79 -1.94
CA VAL A 81 -1.11 4.89 -1.79
C VAL A 81 -1.72 5.61 -2.98
N ALA A 82 -1.17 6.75 -3.37
CA ALA A 82 -1.65 7.52 -4.51
C ALA A 82 -1.51 6.74 -5.83
N LYS A 83 -0.42 5.99 -6.01
CA LYS A 83 -0.18 5.17 -7.20
C LYS A 83 -1.21 4.05 -7.30
N ILE A 84 -1.41 3.25 -6.25
CA ILE A 84 -2.40 2.16 -6.24
C ILE A 84 -3.83 2.69 -6.45
N ALA A 85 -4.19 3.79 -5.78
CA ALA A 85 -5.50 4.42 -5.95
C ALA A 85 -5.75 4.86 -7.40
N ARG A 86 -4.71 5.35 -8.09
CA ARG A 86 -4.79 5.71 -9.52
C ARG A 86 -4.94 4.48 -10.41
N GLU A 87 -4.08 3.47 -10.27
CA GLU A 87 -4.11 2.25 -11.11
C GLU A 87 -5.48 1.53 -10.99
N THR A 88 -6.00 1.44 -9.77
CA THR A 88 -7.31 0.80 -9.52
C THR A 88 -8.49 1.64 -10.04
N GLY A 89 -8.38 2.96 -10.01
CA GLY A 89 -9.34 3.88 -10.64
C GLY A 89 -9.30 3.82 -12.17
N ASP A 90 -8.10 3.70 -12.77
CA ASP A 90 -7.92 3.55 -14.22
C ASP A 90 -8.52 2.24 -14.73
N ALA A 91 -8.35 1.13 -13.98
CA ALA A 91 -8.96 -0.15 -14.31
C ALA A 91 -10.50 -0.08 -14.32
N ARG A 92 -11.12 0.62 -13.36
CA ARG A 92 -12.59 0.80 -13.32
C ARG A 92 -13.15 1.66 -14.43
N ARG A 93 -12.34 2.55 -15.02
CA ARG A 93 -12.76 3.41 -16.13
C ARG A 93 -12.73 2.70 -17.49
N GLN A 94 -12.09 1.53 -17.57
CA GLN A 94 -11.88 0.78 -18.82
C GLN A 94 -12.80 -0.45 -18.97
N GLY A 95 -13.55 -0.83 -17.93
CA GLY A 95 -14.54 -1.91 -17.94
C GLY A 95 -15.96 -1.39 -17.95
#